data_AF-A0A3B9P322-F1
#
_entry.id   AF-A0A3B9P322-F1
#
_cell.length_a   1.000
_cell.length_b   1.000
_cell.length_c   1.000
_cell.angle_alpha   90.00
_cell.angle_beta   90.00
_cell.angle_gamma   90.00
#
_symmetry.space_group_name_H-M   'P 1'
#
loop_
_entity.id
_entity.type
_entity.pdbx_description
1 polymer ?
#
loop_
_entity_poly.entity_id
_entity_poly.type
_entity_poly.pdbx_seq_one_letter_code
_entity_poly.pdbx_strand_id
1 'polypeptide(L)' 'MDHSPLRNFKYDVPSAIVVFLVALPLCLGIALASGAPLFSGLIAGIVGGLIVAPL' A
#
# COMPACT_ATOMS: atom_id res chain seq x y z
N MET A 1 15.97 6.63 23.31
CA MET A 1 14.95 6.19 22.32
C MET A 1 14.33 7.43 21.72
N ASP A 2 14.99 7.98 20.69
CA ASP A 2 14.53 9.18 19.99
C ASP A 2 13.44 8.82 18.98
N HIS A 3 12.18 8.79 19.45
CA HIS A 3 10.98 8.57 18.63
C HIS A 3 10.69 9.78 17.73
N SER A 4 11.60 10.13 16.81
CA SER A 4 11.38 11.18 15.82
C SER A 4 10.90 10.55 14.50
N PRO A 5 9.57 10.49 14.24
CA PRO A 5 9.00 9.85 13.04
C PRO A 5 9.45 10.50 11.72
N LEU A 6 10.07 11.68 11.78
CA LEU A 6 10.46 12.48 10.63
C LEU A 6 11.93 12.30 10.20
N ARG A 7 12.71 11.44 10.89
CA ARG A 7 14.15 11.29 10.59
C ARG A 7 14.41 10.59 9.25
N ASN A 8 13.47 9.75 8.77
CA ASN A 8 13.60 8.97 7.53
C ASN A 8 12.84 9.56 6.33
N PHE A 9 12.33 10.79 6.43
CA PHE A 9 11.48 11.38 5.39
C PHE A 9 12.09 11.37 3.97
N LYS A 10 13.43 11.49 3.87
CA LYS A 10 14.18 11.37 2.60
C LYS A 10 14.07 9.99 1.95
N TYR A 11 13.87 8.94 2.74
CA TYR A 11 13.72 7.56 2.29
C TYR A 11 12.25 7.14 2.17
N ASP A 12 11.36 7.73 2.97
CA ASP A 12 9.91 7.45 2.94
C ASP A 12 9.23 7.97 1.66
N VAL A 13 9.67 9.11 1.12
CA VAL A 13 9.12 9.66 -0.14
C VAL A 13 9.34 8.73 -1.33
N PRO A 14 10.59 8.33 -1.67
CA PRO A 14 10.82 7.44 -2.80
C PRO A 14 10.24 6.03 -2.55
N SER A 15 10.24 5.53 -1.32
CA SER A 15 9.68 4.21 -1.02
C SER A 15 8.15 4.19 -1.18
N ALA A 16 7.43 5.22 -0.76
CA ALA A 16 5.98 5.34 -0.98
C ALA A 16 5.61 5.35 -2.46
N ILE A 17 6.40 6.01 -3.31
CA ILE A 17 6.20 6.02 -4.76
C ILE A 17 6.34 4.62 -5.35
N VAL A 18 7.41 3.91 -4.99
CA VAL A 18 7.65 2.54 -5.47
C VAL A 18 6.56 1.60 -4.99
N VAL A 19 6.16 1.69 -3.71
CA VAL A 19 5.11 0.84 -3.15
C VAL A 19 3.77 1.10 -3.82
N PHE A 20 3.43 2.35 -4.14
CA PHE A 20 2.20 2.70 -4.85
C PHE A 20 2.21 2.11 -6.27
N LEU A 21 3.32 2.26 -6.99
CA LEU A 21 3.47 1.70 -8.34
C LEU A 21 3.41 0.17 -8.39
N VAL A 22 3.84 -0.52 -7.33
CA VAL A 22 3.77 -1.99 -7.24
C VAL A 22 2.42 -2.47 -6.72
N ALA A 23 1.87 -1.80 -5.72
CA ALA A 23 0.61 -2.19 -5.07
C ALA A 23 -0.59 -2.07 -6.02
N LEU A 24 -0.66 -1.00 -6.82
CA LEU A 24 -1.75 -0.84 -7.80
C LEU A 24 -1.86 -2.01 -8.79
N PRO A 25 -0.82 -2.39 -9.57
CA PRO A 25 -0.91 -3.52 -10.48
C PRO A 25 -1.09 -4.85 -9.73
N LEU A 26 -0.52 -5.02 -8.52
CA LEU A 26 -0.74 -6.21 -7.71
C LEU A 26 -2.23 -6.36 -7.33
N CYS A 27 -2.86 -5.31 -6.81
CA CYS A 27 -4.28 -5.30 -6.43
C CYS A 27 -5.19 -5.60 -7.64
N LEU A 28 -4.90 -5.00 -8.79
CA LEU A 28 -5.69 -5.19 -10.02
C LEU A 28 -5.49 -6.62 -10.58
N GLY A 29 -4.27 -7.16 -10.51
CA GLY A 29 -3.94 -8.52 -10.95
C GLY A 29 -4.63 -9.60 -10.12
N ILE A 30 -4.65 -9.46 -8.79
CA ILE A 30 -5.34 -10.42 -7.90
C ILE A 30 -6.86 -10.37 -8.11
N ALA A 31 -7.42 -9.17 -8.30
CA ALA A 31 -8.84 -8.99 -8.58
C ALA A 31 -9.25 -9.65 -9.91
N LEU A 32 -8.48 -9.43 -10.98
CA LEU A 32 -8.70 -10.07 -12.28
C LEU A 32 -8.59 -11.60 -12.20
N ALA A 33 -7.58 -12.12 -11.49
CA ALA A 33 -7.40 -13.56 -11.30
C ALA A 33 -8.55 -14.19 -10.49
N SER A 34 -9.14 -13.44 -9.55
CA SER A 34 -10.27 -13.90 -8.73
C SER A 34 -11.63 -13.74 -9.43
N GLY A 35 -11.68 -13.18 -10.65
CA GLY A 35 -12.94 -12.85 -11.32
C GLY A 35 -13.76 -11.77 -10.60
N ALA A 36 -13.13 -11.02 -9.69
CA ALA A 36 -13.76 -9.99 -8.90
C ALA A 36 -13.64 -8.62 -9.61
N PRO A 37 -14.58 -7.68 -9.36
CA PRO A 37 -14.46 -6.33 -9.89
C PRO A 37 -13.17 -5.69 -9.38
N LEU A 38 -12.45 -5.00 -10.28
CA LEU A 38 -11.14 -4.39 -9.99
C LEU A 38 -11.19 -3.45 -8.77
N PHE A 39 -12.34 -2.82 -8.55
CA PHE A 39 -12.61 -1.95 -7.41
C PHE A 39 -12.47 -2.67 -6.06
N SER A 40 -12.83 -3.95 -5.97
CA SER A 40 -12.68 -4.74 -4.74
C SER A 40 -11.21 -4.94 -4.36
N GLY A 41 -10.31 -5.12 -5.34
CA GLY A 41 -8.88 -5.24 -5.08
C GLY A 41 -8.28 -3.95 -4.51
N LEU A 42 -8.76 -2.80 -4.99
CA LEU A 42 -8.32 -1.49 -4.48
C LEU A 42 -8.81 -1.26 -3.04
N ILE A 43 -10.11 -1.51 -2.77
CA ILE A 43 -10.68 -1.37 -1.43
C ILE A 43 -9.98 -2.31 -0.44
N ALA A 44 -9.77 -3.57 -0.82
CA ALA A 44 -9.07 -4.55 0.01
C ALA A 44 -7.63 -4.11 0.33
N GLY A 45 -6.93 -3.52 -0.65
CA GLY A 45 -5.60 -2.95 -0.43
C GLY A 45 -5.60 -1.79 0.58
N ILE A 46 -6.57 -0.88 0.49
CA ILE A 46 -6.71 0.25 1.42
C ILE A 46 -7.05 -0.24 2.84
N VAL A 47 -8.04 -1.13 2.96
CA VAL A 47 -8.47 -1.67 4.27
C VAL A 47 -7.38 -2.52 4.90
N GLY A 48 -6.72 -3.38 4.12
CA GLY A 48 -5.60 -4.19 4.59
C GLY A 48 -4.43 -3.32 5.07
N GLY A 49 -4.11 -2.26 4.31
CA GLY A 49 -3.08 -1.28 4.68
C GLY A 49 -3.40 -0.53 5.96
N LEU A 50 -4.64 -0.06 6.14
CA LEU A 50 -5.09 0.65 7.34
C LEU A 50 -5.09 -0.24 8.60
N ILE A 51 -5.45 -1.52 8.47
CA ILE A 51 -5.53 -2.45 9.61
C ILE A 51 -4.14 -2.93 10.02
N VAL A 52 -3.25 -3.18 9.05
CA VAL A 52 -1.92 -3.78 9.33
C VAL A 52 -0.88 -2.74 9.72
N ALA A 53 -1.01 -1.49 9.26
CA ALA A 53 -0.04 -0.45 9.58
C ALA A 53 -0.03 -0.19 11.10
N PRO A 54 1.10 -0.44 11.79
CA PRO A 54 1.26 -0.03 13.18
C PRO A 54 1.34 1.50 13.19
N LEU A 55 0.30 2.14 13.73
CA LEU A 55 0.22 3.60 13.87
C LEU A 55 1.35 4.15 14.77
#